data_AF-A0A0M1NK08-F1
#
_entry.id   AF-A0A0M1NK08-F1
#
_cell.length_a   1.000
_cell.length_b   1.000
_cell.length_c   1.000
_cell.angle_alpha   90.00
_cell.angle_beta   90.00
_cell.angle_gamma   90.00
#
_symmetry.space_group_name_H-M   'P 1'
#
loop_
_entity.id
_entity.type
_entity.pdbx_description
1 polymer ?
#
loop_
_entity_poly.entity_id
_entity_poly.type
_entity_poly.pdbx_seq_one_letter_code
_entity_poly.pdbx_strand_id
1 'polypeptide(L)'
;MNNVRMNSLRGRELFSYLPAYYETSRVMQADMDAKGSELDALYQALNSAADQFYVRTATWGLERWEMELGIPTDRNKPIEQRRAVLESKLRGAGTFSGALVKNVAEAYDGGKVEVSFQPEEWGFTVKFVDTLGIPPNLEDLKAAIEEIKPAHLVVSYAFNYLLIRDIHDVMTLLDMGQTPLNKFAGGV
;
A
#
# COMPACT_ATOMS: atom_id res chain seq x y z
N MET A 1 -43.66 -39.15 20.18
CA MET A 1 -42.21 -39.14 19.90
C MET A 1 -41.83 -37.74 19.49
N ASN A 2 -40.86 -37.11 20.16
CA ASN A 2 -40.40 -35.75 19.80
C ASN A 2 -39.61 -35.82 18.49
N ASN A 3 -40.12 -35.16 17.44
CA ASN A 3 -39.36 -34.92 16.21
C ASN A 3 -38.18 -34.00 16.53
N VAL A 4 -36.97 -34.44 16.22
CA VAL A 4 -35.76 -33.62 16.34
C VAL A 4 -35.81 -32.62 15.19
N ARG A 5 -36.02 -31.34 15.48
CA ARG A 5 -36.03 -30.29 14.46
C ARG A 5 -34.59 -29.79 14.29
N MET A 6 -34.04 -29.91 13.10
CA MET A 6 -32.76 -29.29 12.76
C MET A 6 -32.89 -27.76 12.82
N ASN A 7 -32.00 -27.11 13.58
CA ASN A 7 -32.00 -25.67 13.80
C ASN A 7 -31.03 -24.95 12.87
N SER A 8 -29.93 -25.62 12.50
CA SER A 8 -28.92 -25.08 11.59
C SER A 8 -29.47 -24.91 10.17
N LEU A 9 -29.11 -23.81 9.52
CA LEU A 9 -29.42 -23.60 8.10
C LEU A 9 -28.57 -24.55 7.25
N ARG A 10 -27.25 -24.56 7.49
CA ARG A 10 -26.32 -25.46 6.78
C ARG A 10 -26.57 -26.93 7.13
N GLY A 11 -27.03 -27.25 8.32
CA GLY A 11 -27.42 -28.62 8.69
C GLY A 11 -28.56 -29.14 7.84
N ARG A 12 -29.59 -28.32 7.60
CA ARG A 12 -30.70 -28.66 6.68
C ARG A 12 -30.22 -28.81 5.24
N GLU A 13 -29.31 -27.95 4.80
CA GLU A 13 -28.70 -28.07 3.48
C GLU A 13 -27.88 -29.35 3.33
N LEU A 14 -27.00 -29.66 4.29
CA LEU A 14 -26.22 -30.89 4.30
C LEU A 14 -27.12 -32.14 4.30
N PHE A 15 -28.17 -32.13 5.12
CA PHE A 15 -29.14 -33.22 5.18
C PHE A 15 -29.87 -33.43 3.85
N SER A 16 -30.10 -32.36 3.07
CA SER A 16 -30.73 -32.45 1.74
C SER A 16 -29.90 -33.21 0.70
N TYR A 17 -28.59 -33.36 0.93
CA TYR A 17 -27.70 -34.16 0.09
C TYR A 17 -27.71 -35.66 0.45
N LEU A 18 -28.36 -36.05 1.55
CA LEU A 18 -28.41 -37.44 1.98
C LEU A 18 -29.56 -38.21 1.31
N PRO A 19 -29.42 -39.55 1.13
CA PRO A 19 -30.50 -40.38 0.63
C PRO A 19 -31.78 -40.32 1.47
N ALA A 20 -32.94 -40.42 0.80
CA ALA A 20 -34.26 -40.30 1.43
C ALA A 20 -34.53 -41.32 2.56
N TYR A 21 -33.87 -42.49 2.57
CA TYR A 21 -34.07 -43.46 3.65
C TYR A 21 -33.55 -42.98 5.02
N TYR A 22 -32.76 -41.89 5.07
CA TYR A 22 -32.35 -41.24 6.32
C TYR A 22 -33.35 -40.18 6.82
N GLU A 23 -34.41 -39.88 6.07
CA GLU A 23 -35.33 -38.78 6.38
C GLU A 23 -35.91 -38.86 7.80
N THR A 24 -36.21 -40.07 8.29
CA THR A 24 -36.74 -40.30 9.64
C THR A 24 -35.69 -40.65 10.69
N SER A 25 -34.41 -40.76 10.29
CA SER A 25 -33.31 -41.12 11.18
C SER A 25 -32.97 -39.96 12.11
N ARG A 26 -33.38 -40.08 13.38
CA ARG A 26 -33.02 -39.12 14.43
C ARG A 26 -31.51 -38.94 14.60
N VAL A 27 -30.74 -40.02 14.41
CA VAL A 27 -29.27 -39.98 14.51
C VAL A 27 -28.70 -39.13 13.38
N MET A 28 -29.18 -39.34 12.15
CA MET A 28 -28.67 -38.59 11.00
C MET A 28 -29.08 -37.11 11.05
N GLN A 29 -30.30 -36.82 11.50
CA GLN A 29 -30.74 -35.43 11.70
C GLN A 29 -29.89 -34.73 12.76
N ALA A 30 -29.60 -35.39 13.89
CA ALA A 30 -28.76 -34.81 14.95
C ALA A 30 -27.30 -34.61 14.50
N ASP A 31 -26.75 -35.57 13.76
CA ASP A 31 -25.38 -35.49 13.21
C ASP A 31 -25.24 -34.35 12.20
N MET A 32 -26.20 -34.18 11.29
CA MET A 32 -26.22 -33.06 10.34
C MET A 32 -26.46 -31.72 11.01
N ASP A 33 -27.32 -31.65 12.04
CA ASP A 33 -27.55 -30.40 12.77
C ASP A 33 -26.29 -29.92 13.51
N ALA A 34 -25.57 -30.86 14.14
CA ALA A 34 -24.31 -30.56 14.84
C ALA A 34 -23.25 -30.05 13.86
N LYS A 35 -23.01 -30.78 12.75
CA LYS A 35 -22.06 -30.35 11.70
C LYS A 35 -22.48 -29.02 11.07
N GLY A 36 -23.77 -28.85 10.81
CA GLY A 36 -24.33 -27.64 10.26
C GLY A 36 -24.12 -26.43 11.17
N SER A 37 -24.30 -26.60 12.48
CA SER A 37 -24.14 -25.52 13.46
C SER A 37 -22.70 -25.02 13.51
N GLU A 38 -21.72 -25.92 13.45
CA GLU A 38 -20.30 -25.56 13.34
C GLU A 38 -20.00 -24.82 12.03
N LEU A 39 -20.59 -25.25 10.92
CA LEU A 39 -20.45 -24.53 9.64
C LEU A 39 -21.11 -23.15 9.69
N ASP A 40 -22.31 -23.03 10.25
CA ASP A 40 -22.98 -21.74 10.41
C ASP A 40 -22.08 -20.76 11.20
N ALA A 41 -21.48 -21.23 12.30
CA ALA A 41 -20.52 -20.44 13.08
C ALA A 41 -19.26 -20.08 12.28
N LEU A 42 -18.71 -21.03 11.52
CA LEU A 42 -17.56 -20.80 10.65
C LEU A 42 -17.85 -19.71 9.60
N TYR A 43 -18.99 -19.79 8.92
CA TYR A 43 -19.39 -18.79 7.92
C TYR A 43 -19.61 -17.41 8.55
N GLN A 44 -20.20 -17.34 9.75
CA GLN A 44 -20.31 -16.09 10.49
C GLN A 44 -18.94 -15.50 10.84
N ALA A 45 -18.01 -16.33 11.31
CA ALA A 45 -16.65 -15.91 11.63
C ALA A 45 -15.90 -15.41 10.38
N LEU A 46 -16.03 -16.13 9.26
CA LEU A 46 -15.43 -15.74 7.97
C LEU A 46 -15.96 -14.38 7.49
N ASN A 47 -17.28 -14.18 7.52
CA ASN A 47 -17.89 -12.92 7.12
C ASN A 47 -17.47 -11.78 8.05
N SER A 48 -17.48 -11.99 9.37
CA SER A 48 -17.02 -11.01 10.35
C SER A 48 -15.55 -10.63 10.15
N ALA A 49 -14.69 -11.59 9.80
CA ALA A 49 -13.29 -11.33 9.46
C ALA A 49 -13.15 -10.54 8.16
N ALA A 50 -13.90 -10.91 7.11
CA ALA A 50 -13.91 -10.20 5.83
C ALA A 50 -14.38 -8.74 5.98
N ASP A 51 -15.37 -8.50 6.85
CA ASP A 51 -15.83 -7.14 7.17
C ASP A 51 -14.72 -6.26 7.77
N GLN A 52 -13.67 -6.83 8.37
CA GLN A 52 -12.55 -6.04 8.90
C GLN A 52 -11.59 -5.53 7.81
N PHE A 53 -11.64 -6.10 6.61
CA PHE A 53 -10.78 -5.71 5.49
C PHE A 53 -11.24 -4.44 4.76
N TYR A 54 -12.36 -3.85 5.16
CA TYR A 54 -12.79 -2.56 4.64
C TYR A 54 -13.11 -1.63 5.80
N VAL A 55 -12.54 -0.42 5.78
CA VAL A 55 -12.77 0.60 6.83
C VAL A 55 -14.25 0.79 7.12
N ARG A 56 -15.10 0.81 6.09
CA ARG A 56 -16.55 1.04 6.21
C ARG A 56 -17.29 -0.03 7.00
N THR A 57 -16.80 -1.27 6.99
CA THR A 57 -17.43 -2.40 7.69
C THR A 57 -16.66 -2.83 8.94
N ALA A 58 -15.39 -2.43 9.05
CA ALA A 58 -14.51 -2.82 10.15
C ALA A 58 -15.01 -2.30 11.50
N THR A 59 -15.02 -3.16 12.51
CA THR A 59 -15.39 -2.85 13.88
C THR A 59 -14.18 -2.94 14.80
N TRP A 60 -13.88 -4.13 15.30
CA TRP A 60 -12.71 -4.38 16.12
C TRP A 60 -11.39 -4.27 15.33
N GLY A 61 -11.43 -4.42 14.00
CA GLY A 61 -10.26 -4.27 13.12
C GLY A 61 -9.82 -2.84 12.86
N LEU A 62 -10.56 -1.82 13.31
CA LEU A 62 -10.25 -0.40 13.03
C LEU A 62 -8.90 0.05 13.56
N GLU A 63 -8.43 -0.52 14.66
CA GLU A 63 -7.14 -0.15 15.27
C GLU A 63 -5.96 -0.49 14.36
N ARG A 64 -6.08 -1.58 13.59
CA ARG A 64 -5.05 -1.95 12.61
C ARG A 64 -4.99 -0.94 11.47
N TRP A 65 -6.15 -0.49 10.97
CA TRP A 65 -6.22 0.56 9.95
C TRP A 65 -5.63 1.88 10.43
N GLU A 66 -5.93 2.26 11.67
CA GLU A 66 -5.37 3.47 12.29
C GLU A 66 -3.85 3.39 12.40
N MET A 67 -3.31 2.27 12.86
CA MET A 67 -1.88 2.02 12.91
C MET A 67 -1.23 2.12 11.52
N GLU A 68 -1.80 1.45 10.50
CA GLU A 68 -1.28 1.45 9.13
C GLU A 68 -1.29 2.85 8.50
N LEU A 69 -2.25 3.71 8.88
CA LEU A 69 -2.37 5.08 8.37
C LEU A 69 -1.73 6.14 9.28
N GLY A 70 -1.02 5.72 10.33
CA GLY A 70 -0.36 6.62 11.28
C GLY A 70 -1.32 7.49 12.09
N ILE A 71 -2.57 7.04 12.29
CA ILE A 71 -3.60 7.74 13.06
C ILE A 71 -3.60 7.19 14.49
N PRO A 72 -3.53 8.03 15.54
CA PRO A 72 -3.66 7.57 16.91
C PRO A 72 -5.05 6.95 17.19
N THR A 73 -5.07 5.76 17.77
CA THR A 73 -6.30 5.07 18.17
C THR A 73 -6.96 5.75 19.37
N ASP A 74 -8.21 6.18 19.21
CA ASP A 74 -9.05 6.71 20.29
C ASP A 74 -10.32 5.87 20.44
N ARG A 75 -10.32 4.98 21.42
CA ARG A 75 -11.43 4.05 21.69
C ARG A 75 -12.68 4.74 22.27
N ASN A 76 -12.57 6.00 22.72
CA ASN A 76 -13.70 6.74 23.26
C ASN A 76 -14.55 7.37 22.16
N LYS A 77 -14.03 7.46 20.93
CA LYS A 77 -14.78 8.00 19.79
C LYS A 77 -15.79 6.99 19.26
N PRO A 78 -16.98 7.45 18.83
CA PRO A 78 -17.91 6.63 18.08
C PRO A 78 -17.26 6.01 16.85
N ILE A 79 -17.56 4.74 16.59
CA ILE A 79 -16.99 3.97 15.48
C ILE A 79 -17.11 4.68 14.13
N GLU A 80 -18.26 5.30 13.85
CA GLU A 80 -18.50 6.03 12.59
C GLU A 80 -17.59 7.25 12.44
N GLN A 81 -17.26 7.93 13.54
CA GLN A 81 -16.31 9.05 13.50
C GLN A 81 -14.89 8.57 13.21
N ARG A 82 -14.50 7.43 13.78
CA ARG A 82 -13.19 6.80 13.50
C ARG A 82 -13.08 6.40 12.02
N ARG A 83 -14.13 5.76 11.48
CA ARG A 83 -14.23 5.41 10.06
C ARG A 83 -14.13 6.64 9.15
N ALA A 84 -14.83 7.73 9.48
CA ALA A 84 -14.80 8.96 8.68
C ALA A 84 -13.38 9.58 8.58
N VAL A 85 -12.62 9.56 9.67
CA VAL A 85 -11.21 10.04 9.67
C VAL A 85 -10.35 9.16 8.77
N LEU A 86 -10.46 7.83 8.89
CA LEU A 86 -9.72 6.88 8.06
C LEU A 86 -10.08 7.03 6.58
N GLU A 87 -11.37 7.09 6.23
CA GLU A 87 -11.82 7.31 4.85
C GLU A 87 -11.34 8.66 4.30
N SER A 88 -11.25 9.70 5.14
CA SER A 88 -10.68 10.99 4.73
C SER A 88 -9.18 10.88 4.42
N LYS A 89 -8.41 10.16 5.26
CA LYS A 89 -6.97 9.96 5.06
C LYS A 89 -6.69 9.13 3.80
N LEU A 90 -7.46 8.06 3.58
CA LEU A 90 -7.37 7.24 2.37
C LEU A 90 -7.68 8.04 1.09
N ARG A 91 -8.67 8.94 1.13
CA ARG A 91 -8.94 9.85 0.00
C ARG A 91 -7.85 10.89 -0.20
N GLY A 92 -7.29 11.42 0.89
CA GLY A 92 -6.29 12.49 0.87
C GLY A 92 -4.89 12.05 0.43
N ALA A 93 -4.58 10.75 0.47
CA ALA A 93 -3.28 10.22 0.06
C ALA A 93 -2.99 10.39 -1.45
N GLY A 94 -4.02 10.67 -2.26
CA GLY A 94 -3.87 10.86 -3.71
C GLY A 94 -3.45 9.58 -4.44
N THR A 95 -3.06 9.73 -5.71
CA THR A 95 -2.57 8.63 -6.54
C THR A 95 -1.07 8.79 -6.75
N PHE A 96 -0.30 7.75 -6.41
CA PHE A 96 1.11 7.72 -6.77
C PHE A 96 1.25 7.75 -8.30
N SER A 97 1.93 8.77 -8.81
CA SER A 97 2.10 8.99 -10.25
C SER A 97 3.44 9.64 -10.55
N GLY A 98 3.91 9.52 -11.79
CA GLY A 98 5.13 10.21 -12.22
C GLY A 98 5.03 11.73 -12.07
N ALA A 99 3.84 12.30 -12.24
CA ALA A 99 3.62 13.74 -12.02
C ALA A 99 3.79 14.12 -10.53
N LEU A 100 3.29 13.30 -9.60
CA LEU A 100 3.50 13.52 -8.17
C LEU A 100 4.99 13.46 -7.81
N VAL A 101 5.68 12.39 -8.23
CA VAL A 101 7.12 12.22 -7.99
C VAL A 101 7.92 13.39 -8.57
N LYS A 102 7.59 13.78 -9.80
CA LYS A 102 8.23 14.91 -10.48
C LYS A 102 8.04 16.21 -9.69
N ASN A 103 6.81 16.55 -9.32
CA ASN A 103 6.52 17.78 -8.58
C ASN A 103 7.27 17.84 -7.24
N VAL A 104 7.35 16.71 -6.52
CA VAL A 104 8.13 16.62 -5.28
C VAL A 104 9.61 16.81 -5.58
N ALA A 105 10.18 16.09 -6.56
CA ALA A 105 11.59 16.21 -6.91
C ALA A 105 11.99 17.62 -7.36
N GLU A 106 11.19 18.27 -8.20
CA GLU A 106 11.44 19.65 -8.66
C GLU A 106 11.35 20.66 -7.51
N ALA A 107 10.49 20.45 -6.52
CA ALA A 107 10.38 21.33 -5.35
C ALA A 107 11.62 21.29 -4.44
N TYR A 108 12.28 20.12 -4.33
CA TYR A 108 13.49 19.97 -3.53
C TYR A 108 14.77 20.34 -4.29
N ASP A 109 14.80 20.10 -5.60
CA ASP A 109 15.94 20.39 -6.47
C ASP A 109 15.98 21.86 -6.92
N GLY A 110 14.81 22.45 -7.21
CA GLY A 110 14.68 23.81 -7.78
C GLY A 110 14.94 23.88 -9.29
N GLY A 111 15.15 22.74 -9.95
CA GLY A 111 15.36 22.60 -11.40
C GLY A 111 14.42 21.59 -12.04
N LYS A 112 14.52 21.43 -13.37
CA LYS A 112 13.72 20.46 -14.13
C LYS A 112 14.14 19.03 -13.81
N VAL A 113 13.13 18.19 -13.54
CA VAL A 113 13.31 16.75 -13.29
C VAL A 113 12.49 15.93 -14.28
N GLU A 114 13.05 14.79 -14.70
CA GLU A 114 12.37 13.79 -15.52
C GLU A 114 12.16 12.50 -14.72
N VAL A 115 10.94 11.96 -14.77
CA VAL A 115 10.59 10.70 -14.11
C VAL A 115 10.19 9.68 -15.17
N SER A 116 10.86 8.53 -15.18
CA SER A 116 10.55 7.42 -16.09
C SER A 116 10.27 6.16 -15.30
N PHE A 117 9.22 5.43 -15.68
CA PHE A 117 8.87 4.15 -15.08
C PHE A 117 9.46 3.01 -15.90
N GLN A 118 9.99 2.00 -15.22
CA GLN A 118 10.46 0.75 -15.77
C GLN A 118 9.59 -0.39 -15.19
N PRO A 119 8.40 -0.67 -15.78
CA PRO A 119 7.48 -1.67 -15.23
C PRO A 119 8.09 -3.06 -15.14
N GLU A 120 8.99 -3.42 -16.08
CA GLU A 120 9.67 -4.73 -16.09
C GLU A 120 10.63 -4.91 -14.90
N GLU A 121 11.14 -3.82 -14.35
CA GLU A 121 12.09 -3.81 -13.22
C GLU A 121 11.41 -3.45 -11.89
N TRP A 122 10.09 -3.27 -11.88
CA TRP A 122 9.34 -2.81 -10.71
C TRP A 122 9.91 -1.52 -10.11
N GLY A 123 10.28 -0.57 -10.97
CA GLY A 123 10.97 0.63 -10.52
C GLY A 123 10.68 1.87 -11.35
N PHE A 124 11.21 2.99 -10.87
CA PHE A 124 11.23 4.25 -11.59
C PHE A 124 12.54 4.99 -11.32
N THR A 125 12.95 5.79 -12.31
CA THR A 125 14.16 6.61 -12.23
C THR A 125 13.78 8.09 -12.20
N VAL A 126 14.33 8.80 -11.22
CA VAL A 126 14.27 10.27 -11.09
C VAL A 126 15.58 10.85 -11.64
N LYS A 127 15.50 11.55 -12.76
CA LYS A 127 16.65 12.14 -13.45
C LYS A 127 16.65 13.65 -13.29
N PHE A 128 17.70 14.19 -12.69
CA PHE A 128 17.93 15.62 -12.54
C PHE A 128 18.53 16.16 -13.84
N VAL A 129 17.81 17.05 -14.53
CA VAL A 129 18.23 17.54 -15.86
C VAL A 129 19.08 18.81 -15.74
N ASP A 130 18.61 19.76 -14.93
CA ASP A 130 19.23 21.09 -14.83
C ASP A 130 20.33 21.18 -13.76
N THR A 131 20.30 20.27 -12.78
CA THR A 131 21.27 20.23 -11.69
C THR A 131 22.49 19.41 -12.06
N LEU A 132 23.66 20.06 -12.06
CA LEU A 132 24.96 19.43 -12.22
C LEU A 132 25.49 18.94 -10.87
N GLY A 133 25.82 17.65 -10.81
CA GLY A 133 26.28 16.97 -9.60
C GLY A 133 25.14 16.49 -8.71
N ILE A 134 25.45 16.32 -7.43
CA ILE A 134 24.50 15.87 -6.41
C ILE A 134 23.70 17.07 -5.88
N PRO A 135 22.35 17.05 -5.92
CA PRO A 135 21.52 18.09 -5.34
C PRO A 135 21.78 18.27 -3.84
N PRO A 136 21.78 19.51 -3.31
CA PRO A 136 22.12 19.77 -1.91
C PRO A 136 21.14 19.12 -0.92
N ASN A 137 19.87 19.01 -1.28
CA ASN A 137 18.81 18.46 -0.42
C ASN A 137 18.41 17.02 -0.79
N LEU A 138 19.35 16.24 -1.33
CA LEU A 138 19.06 14.88 -1.83
C LEU A 138 18.50 13.95 -0.74
N GLU A 139 19.01 14.02 0.49
CA GLU A 139 18.56 13.12 1.55
C GLU A 139 17.13 13.42 2.01
N ASP A 140 16.75 14.71 2.10
CA ASP A 140 15.37 15.09 2.40
C ASP A 140 14.42 14.69 1.27
N LEU A 141 14.87 14.82 0.01
CA LEU A 141 14.10 14.35 -1.15
C LEU A 141 13.92 12.83 -1.11
N LYS A 142 14.96 12.06 -0.81
CA LYS A 142 14.87 10.59 -0.68
C LYS A 142 13.84 10.20 0.37
N ALA A 143 13.85 10.84 1.54
CA ALA A 143 12.89 10.59 2.59
C ALA A 143 11.45 10.90 2.13
N ALA A 144 11.24 12.04 1.47
CA ALA A 144 9.93 12.43 0.95
C ALA A 144 9.43 11.47 -0.14
N ILE A 145 10.30 11.02 -1.05
CA ILE A 145 9.94 10.03 -2.06
C ILE A 145 9.63 8.68 -1.42
N GLU A 146 10.38 8.25 -0.41
CA GLU A 146 10.10 6.97 0.27
C GLU A 146 8.75 6.98 0.99
N GLU A 147 8.33 8.13 1.54
CA GLU A 147 7.03 8.28 2.19
C GLU A 147 5.86 8.10 1.20
N ILE A 148 6.01 8.62 -0.02
CA ILE A 148 4.93 8.55 -1.04
C ILE A 148 5.04 7.31 -1.94
N LYS A 149 6.21 6.68 -2.01
CA LYS A 149 6.48 5.56 -2.91
C LYS A 149 5.79 4.29 -2.42
N PRO A 150 5.06 3.57 -3.28
CA PRO A 150 4.59 2.23 -2.97
C PRO A 150 5.76 1.30 -2.62
N ALA A 151 5.58 0.49 -1.57
CA ALA A 151 6.65 -0.39 -1.06
C ALA A 151 7.22 -1.37 -2.11
N HIS A 152 6.45 -1.69 -3.16
CA HIS A 152 6.86 -2.61 -4.23
C HIS A 152 7.68 -1.95 -5.34
N LEU A 153 7.88 -0.62 -5.31
CA LEU A 153 8.66 0.09 -6.33
C LEU A 153 10.06 0.42 -5.83
N VAL A 154 11.06 0.17 -6.67
CA VAL A 154 12.44 0.64 -6.47
C VAL A 154 12.59 2.03 -7.07
N VAL A 155 13.25 2.95 -6.34
CA VAL A 155 13.60 4.28 -6.85
C VAL A 155 15.10 4.36 -7.13
N SER A 156 15.43 4.83 -8.33
CA SER A 156 16.81 5.13 -8.74
C SER A 156 16.95 6.62 -9.03
N TYR A 157 18.09 7.20 -8.66
CA TYR A 157 18.39 8.61 -8.91
C TYR A 157 19.52 8.73 -9.93
N ALA A 158 19.25 9.47 -11.02
CA ALA A 158 20.21 9.71 -12.08
C ALA A 158 20.63 11.19 -12.09
N PHE A 159 21.93 11.42 -11.90
CA PHE A 159 22.51 12.76 -11.83
C PHE A 159 23.20 13.11 -13.15
N ASN A 160 23.21 14.41 -13.47
CA ASN A 160 23.93 14.93 -14.61
C ASN A 160 25.30 15.45 -14.17
N TYR A 161 26.36 15.09 -14.89
CA TYR A 161 27.74 15.47 -14.56
C TYR A 161 28.45 16.02 -15.80
N LEU A 162 29.43 16.89 -15.58
CA LEU A 162 30.35 17.34 -16.62
C LEU A 162 31.31 16.21 -17.01
N LEU A 163 31.36 15.90 -18.30
CA LEU A 163 32.34 14.99 -18.88
C LEU A 163 33.53 15.76 -19.46
N ILE A 164 34.66 15.08 -19.66
CA ILE A 164 35.85 15.67 -20.28
C ILE A 164 35.52 16.31 -21.65
N ARG A 165 34.65 15.66 -22.43
CA ARG A 165 34.21 16.18 -23.73
C ARG A 165 33.38 17.47 -23.64
N ASP A 166 32.73 17.71 -22.51
CA ASP A 166 31.85 18.88 -22.31
C ASP A 166 32.65 20.11 -21.89
N ILE A 167 33.88 19.90 -21.40
CA ILE A 167 34.80 20.96 -20.93
C ILE A 167 35.97 21.21 -21.88
N HIS A 168 36.30 20.24 -22.75
CA HIS A 168 37.37 20.36 -23.72
C HIS A 168 37.12 21.52 -24.68
N ASP A 169 38.07 22.46 -24.77
CA ASP A 169 38.01 23.70 -25.55
C ASP A 169 36.84 24.65 -25.20
N VAL A 170 36.13 24.39 -24.10
CA VAL A 170 35.02 25.22 -23.60
C VAL A 170 35.38 25.90 -22.27
N MET A 171 36.06 25.20 -21.35
CA MET A 171 36.46 25.73 -20.04
C MET A 171 37.98 25.93 -19.98
N THR A 172 38.42 27.04 -19.38
CA THR A 172 39.86 27.24 -19.10
C THR A 172 40.28 26.48 -17.85
N LEU A 173 41.59 26.26 -17.67
CA LEU A 173 42.13 25.65 -16.44
C LEU A 173 41.76 26.42 -15.17
N LEU A 174 41.59 27.74 -15.28
CA LEU A 174 41.20 28.60 -14.17
C LEU A 174 39.73 28.38 -13.81
N ASP A 175 38.84 28.29 -14.81
CA ASP A 175 37.41 28.00 -14.61
C ASP A 175 37.20 26.60 -14.02
N MET A 176 37.99 25.61 -14.48
CA MET A 176 37.99 24.27 -13.92
C MET A 176 38.39 24.26 -12.44
N GLY A 177 39.41 25.03 -12.07
CA GLY A 177 39.87 25.13 -10.68
C GLY A 177 38.85 25.78 -9.73
N GLN A 178 37.90 26.56 -10.25
CA GLN A 178 36.82 27.17 -9.46
C GLN A 178 35.55 26.31 -9.40
N THR A 179 35.46 25.27 -10.23
CA THR A 179 34.29 24.39 -10.28
C THR A 179 34.43 23.28 -9.23
N PRO A 180 33.42 23.08 -8.34
CA PRO A 180 33.46 22.01 -7.36
C PRO A 180 33.63 20.61 -8.01
N LEU A 181 34.45 19.76 -7.39
CA LEU A 181 34.78 18.42 -7.90
C LEU A 181 33.54 17.54 -8.09
N ASN A 182 32.55 17.65 -7.20
CA ASN A 182 31.29 16.91 -7.26
C ASN A 182 30.41 17.22 -8.50
N LYS A 183 30.80 18.17 -9.35
CA LYS A 183 30.13 18.44 -10.64
C LYS A 183 30.72 17.65 -11.81
N PHE A 184 31.89 17.05 -11.65
CA PHE A 184 32.56 16.26 -12.68
C PHE A 184 32.25 14.77 -12.50
N ALA A 185 32.13 14.05 -13.61
CA ALA A 185 31.95 12.60 -13.56
C ALA A 185 33.21 11.94 -12.96
N GLY A 186 33.05 11.30 -11.79
CA GLY A 186 34.15 10.68 -11.04
C GLY A 186 34.85 11.59 -10.03
N GLY A 187 34.40 12.84 -9.86
CA GLY A 187 34.81 13.71 -8.76
C GLY A 187 34.01 13.41 -7.49
N VAL A 188 34.71 13.26 -6.37
CA VAL A 188 34.12 13.16 -5.02
C VAL A 188 34.09 14.55 -4.39
#